data_AF-A0A0C3GR53-F1
#
_entry.id   AF-A0A0C3GR53-F1
#
_cell.length_a   1.000
_cell.length_b   1.000
_cell.length_c   1.000
_cell.angle_alpha   90.00
_cell.angle_beta   90.00
_cell.angle_gamma   90.00
#
_symmetry.space_group_name_H-M   'P 1'
#
loop_
_entity.id
_entity.type
_entity.pdbx_description
1 polymer ?
#
loop_
_entity_poly.entity_id
_entity_poly.type
_entity_poly.pdbx_seq_one_letter_code
_entity_poly.pdbx_strand_id
1 'polypeptide(L)'
;QYRAHFSMWSALKSPLLIGTDLRDLTASTLTILNNPAVIAINQDPLSRSAVRIRRDLDVKKDQYGVGEAQVWSGQLAGGDQVVVFLNAADEDLNMEASLTEIFYHDGPNDHAPQVRESWDIYDLWSDRMEDGVAQKIIDSTIPSKANKVITDAGWYNSTAVPYNQGLKDLDPRLYGKRIGTIGPGGLLKSKVKRHSAEMFRL
;
A
#
# COMPACT_ATOMS: atom_id res chain seq x y z
N GLN A 1 -3.78 -11.08 5.59
CA GLN A 1 -2.60 -11.18 6.47
C GLN A 1 -1.29 -10.77 5.79
N TYR A 2 -0.75 -11.48 4.79
CA TYR A 2 0.53 -11.07 4.15
C TYR A 2 0.50 -9.68 3.49
N ARG A 3 -0.59 -9.31 2.80
CA ARG A 3 -0.79 -7.94 2.28
C ARG A 3 -0.74 -6.89 3.40
N ALA A 4 -1.43 -7.14 4.50
CA ALA A 4 -1.46 -6.24 5.65
C ALA A 4 -0.06 -6.06 6.26
N HIS A 5 0.66 -7.15 6.45
CA HIS A 5 2.03 -7.13 6.94
C HIS A 5 2.94 -6.32 6.01
N PHE A 6 2.96 -6.64 4.71
CA PHE A 6 3.80 -5.94 3.75
C PHE A 6 3.45 -4.44 3.64
N SER A 7 2.16 -4.09 3.59
CA SER A 7 1.69 -2.70 3.59
C SER A 7 2.15 -1.93 4.82
N MET A 8 2.01 -2.51 6.02
CA MET A 8 2.42 -1.85 7.25
C MET A 8 3.93 -1.65 7.32
N TRP A 9 4.72 -2.67 6.99
CA TRP A 9 6.19 -2.55 6.95
C TRP A 9 6.64 -1.48 5.96
N SER A 10 5.98 -1.42 4.80
CA SER A 10 6.25 -0.41 3.78
C SER A 10 5.90 1.00 4.25
N ALA A 11 4.70 1.21 4.81
CA ALA A 11 4.25 2.51 5.31
C ALA A 11 5.10 3.03 6.48
N LEU A 12 5.59 2.13 7.32
CA LEU A 12 6.48 2.44 8.46
C LEU A 12 7.96 2.61 8.07
N LYS A 13 8.28 2.57 6.77
CA LYS A 13 9.67 2.66 6.24
C LYS A 13 10.61 1.62 6.87
N SER A 14 10.07 0.45 7.23
CA SER A 14 10.87 -0.63 7.78
C SER A 14 11.73 -1.27 6.69
N PRO A 15 12.91 -1.85 7.02
CA PRO A 15 13.65 -2.67 6.08
C PRO A 15 12.79 -3.82 5.54
N LEU A 16 12.69 -3.94 4.21
CA LEU A 16 11.95 -5.02 3.54
C LEU A 16 12.88 -6.19 3.25
N LEU A 17 13.23 -6.95 4.29
CA LEU A 17 14.09 -8.13 4.18
C LEU A 17 13.23 -9.38 3.97
N ILE A 18 13.47 -10.12 2.89
CA ILE A 18 12.70 -11.32 2.55
C ILE A 18 13.14 -12.48 3.46
N GLY A 19 12.21 -12.97 4.29
CA GLY A 19 12.45 -14.11 5.18
C GLY A 19 11.89 -15.45 4.69
N THR A 20 11.17 -15.48 3.55
CA THR A 20 10.64 -16.72 2.98
C THR A 20 11.72 -17.46 2.19
N ASP A 21 11.62 -18.79 2.13
CA ASP A 21 12.43 -19.57 1.19
C ASP A 21 12.00 -19.23 -0.24
N LEU A 22 12.93 -18.67 -1.02
CA LEU A 22 12.68 -18.29 -2.41
C LEU A 22 12.58 -19.49 -3.35
N ARG A 23 13.07 -20.66 -2.93
CA ARG A 23 13.03 -21.91 -3.72
C ARG A 23 11.62 -22.51 -3.76
N ASP A 24 10.86 -22.29 -2.69
CA ASP A 24 9.49 -22.79 -2.50
C ASP A 24 8.46 -21.65 -2.55
N LEU A 25 8.78 -20.56 -3.25
CA LEU A 25 7.95 -19.37 -3.33
C LEU A 25 6.66 -19.66 -4.13
N THR A 26 5.50 -19.32 -3.58
CA THR A 26 4.23 -19.38 -4.33
C THR A 26 4.03 -18.16 -5.21
N ALA A 27 3.29 -18.30 -6.31
CA ALA A 27 2.92 -17.17 -7.17
C ALA A 27 2.25 -16.03 -6.39
N SER A 28 1.29 -16.35 -5.51
CA SER A 28 0.63 -15.33 -4.68
C SER A 28 1.57 -14.61 -3.72
N THR A 29 2.63 -15.27 -3.24
CA THR A 29 3.64 -14.60 -2.39
C THR A 29 4.50 -13.68 -3.24
N LEU A 30 4.91 -14.11 -4.44
CA LEU A 30 5.69 -13.29 -5.36
C LEU A 30 4.95 -12.00 -5.74
N THR A 31 3.64 -12.06 -6.02
CA THR A 31 2.83 -10.87 -6.37
C THR A 31 2.65 -9.87 -5.21
N ILE A 32 2.90 -10.31 -3.98
CA ILE A 32 2.97 -9.43 -2.80
C ILE A 32 4.36 -8.80 -2.72
N LEU A 33 5.41 -9.62 -2.76
CA LEU A 33 6.79 -9.18 -2.58
C LEU A 33 7.28 -8.26 -3.70
N ASN A 34 6.73 -8.39 -4.90
CA ASN A 34 7.17 -7.63 -6.07
C ASN A 34 6.27 -6.45 -6.44
N ASN A 35 5.31 -6.05 -5.59
CA ASN A 35 4.38 -4.95 -5.88
C ASN A 35 5.13 -3.59 -5.88
N PRO A 36 5.35 -2.97 -7.06
CA PRO A 36 6.16 -1.77 -7.17
C PRO A 36 5.51 -0.54 -6.53
N ALA A 37 4.17 -0.45 -6.54
CA ALA A 37 3.46 0.68 -5.95
C ALA A 37 3.62 0.71 -4.41
N VAL A 38 3.54 -0.47 -3.77
CA VAL A 38 3.75 -0.58 -2.32
C VAL A 38 5.22 -0.39 -1.93
N ILE A 39 6.16 -0.91 -2.74
CA ILE A 39 7.59 -0.70 -2.51
C ILE A 39 7.96 0.78 -2.71
N ALA A 40 7.36 1.47 -3.68
CA ALA A 40 7.58 2.90 -3.89
C ALA A 40 7.21 3.74 -2.66
N ILE A 41 6.18 3.32 -1.90
CA ILE A 41 5.91 3.92 -0.59
C ILE A 41 7.08 3.68 0.35
N ASN A 42 7.59 2.46 0.50
CA ASN A 42 8.74 2.22 1.38
C ASN A 42 10.00 3.00 0.98
N GLN A 43 10.25 3.12 -0.33
CA GLN A 43 11.42 3.76 -0.93
C GLN A 43 11.22 5.25 -1.24
N ASP A 44 10.16 5.86 -0.70
CA ASP A 44 9.84 7.26 -0.94
C ASP A 44 10.99 8.19 -0.48
N PRO A 45 11.43 9.17 -1.32
CA PRO A 45 12.54 10.06 -0.99
C PRO A 45 12.35 10.92 0.25
N LEU A 46 11.12 11.20 0.68
CA LEU A 46 10.87 11.97 1.91
C LEU A 46 11.16 11.13 3.16
N SER A 47 11.14 9.79 3.03
CA SER A 47 11.52 8.83 4.07
C SER A 47 10.80 9.04 5.42
N ARG A 48 9.57 9.56 5.39
CA ARG A 48 8.74 9.78 6.58
C ARG A 48 7.85 8.58 6.87
N SER A 49 7.95 8.04 8.08
CA SER A 49 7.05 6.97 8.54
C SER A 49 5.61 7.47 8.59
N ALA A 50 4.67 6.61 8.18
CA ALA A 50 3.27 6.81 8.52
C ALA A 50 3.08 6.78 10.05
N VAL A 51 2.07 7.50 10.51
CA VAL A 51 1.68 7.62 11.91
C VAL A 51 0.25 7.13 12.09
N ARG A 52 -0.02 6.50 13.24
CA ARG A 52 -1.36 6.02 13.56
C ARG A 52 -2.22 7.18 13.99
N ILE A 53 -3.23 7.51 13.18
CA ILE A 53 -4.15 8.61 13.44
C ILE A 53 -5.39 8.15 14.20
N ARG A 54 -5.77 6.86 14.09
CA ARG A 54 -6.88 6.28 14.86
C ARG A 54 -6.65 4.83 15.20
N ARG A 55 -7.15 4.43 16.36
CA ARG A 55 -7.17 3.06 16.87
C ARG A 55 -8.50 2.81 17.55
N ASP A 56 -9.20 1.79 17.10
CA ASP A 56 -10.46 1.33 17.65
C ASP A 56 -10.28 -0.07 18.24
N LEU A 57 -10.69 -0.23 19.50
CA LEU A 57 -10.65 -1.48 20.24
C LEU A 57 -12.05 -2.08 20.42
N ASP A 58 -13.11 -1.37 20.10
CA ASP A 58 -14.49 -1.85 20.22
C ASP A 58 -14.91 -2.55 18.92
N VAL A 59 -14.20 -3.62 18.60
CA VAL A 59 -14.41 -4.45 17.41
C VAL A 59 -14.40 -5.92 17.81
N LYS A 60 -14.99 -6.78 16.97
CA LYS A 60 -15.04 -8.21 17.22
C LYS A 60 -13.62 -8.80 17.39
N LYS A 61 -13.42 -9.43 18.55
CA LYS A 61 -12.18 -10.12 18.91
C LYS A 61 -12.14 -11.52 18.30
N ASP A 62 -10.94 -11.97 17.99
CA ASP A 62 -10.68 -13.34 17.56
C ASP A 62 -10.74 -14.33 18.73
N GLN A 63 -10.47 -15.61 18.43
CA GLN A 63 -10.45 -16.69 19.41
C GLN A 63 -9.43 -16.51 20.55
N TYR A 64 -8.48 -15.58 20.41
CA TYR A 64 -7.48 -15.24 21.42
C TYR A 64 -7.84 -13.97 22.20
N GLY A 65 -9.02 -13.39 21.97
CA GLY A 65 -9.44 -12.14 22.58
C GLY A 65 -8.75 -10.90 21.98
N VAL A 66 -8.11 -11.03 20.82
CA VAL A 66 -7.39 -9.95 20.14
C VAL A 66 -8.23 -9.40 19.00
N GLY A 67 -8.27 -8.08 18.86
CA GLY A 67 -8.93 -7.44 17.72
C GLY A 67 -8.87 -5.92 17.83
N GLU A 68 -8.56 -5.26 16.73
CA GLU A 68 -8.52 -3.81 16.63
C GLU A 68 -8.67 -3.35 15.18
N ALA A 69 -9.15 -2.13 14.99
CA ALA A 69 -9.10 -1.45 13.71
C ALA A 69 -8.22 -0.20 13.83
N GLN A 70 -7.39 0.07 12.83
CA GLN A 70 -6.47 1.19 12.86
C GLN A 70 -6.45 1.94 11.54
N VAL A 71 -6.29 3.25 11.63
CA VAL A 71 -6.03 4.11 10.48
C VAL A 71 -4.65 4.74 10.64
N TRP A 72 -3.84 4.65 9.59
CA TRP A 72 -2.51 5.24 9.50
C TRP A 72 -2.44 6.20 8.33
N SER A 73 -1.69 7.28 8.49
CA SER A 73 -1.51 8.33 7.49
C SER A 73 -0.06 8.79 7.46
N GLY A 74 0.48 9.14 6.30
CA GLY A 74 1.84 9.65 6.19
C GLY A 74 2.09 10.43 4.90
N GLN A 75 2.90 11.47 5.00
CA GLN A 75 3.30 12.29 3.85
C GLN A 75 4.31 11.56 2.97
N LEU A 76 4.22 11.79 1.67
CA LEU A 76 5.15 11.31 0.66
C LEU A 76 5.81 12.49 -0.07
N ALA A 77 6.89 12.21 -0.81
CA ALA A 77 7.48 13.21 -1.68
C ALA A 77 6.50 13.61 -2.79
N GLY A 78 6.45 14.90 -3.12
CA GLY A 78 5.56 15.43 -4.17
C GLY A 78 4.23 15.98 -3.65
N GLY A 79 3.90 15.80 -2.36
CA GLY A 79 2.67 16.30 -1.74
C GLY A 79 1.62 15.22 -1.50
N ASP A 80 1.81 14.04 -2.08
CA ASP A 80 0.94 12.88 -1.92
C ASP A 80 0.88 12.37 -0.47
N GLN A 81 -0.17 11.62 -0.16
CA GLN A 81 -0.39 11.04 1.17
C GLN A 81 -0.63 9.53 1.07
N VAL A 82 0.07 8.73 1.88
CA VAL A 82 -0.29 7.32 2.08
C VAL A 82 -1.31 7.20 3.19
N VAL A 83 -2.37 6.40 2.96
CA VAL A 83 -3.37 6.05 3.98
C VAL A 83 -3.52 4.53 4.05
N VAL A 84 -3.47 3.96 5.26
CA VAL A 84 -3.65 2.52 5.48
C VAL A 84 -4.80 2.28 6.44
N PHE A 85 -5.78 1.49 6.00
CA PHE A 85 -6.81 0.93 6.86
C PHE A 85 -6.41 -0.49 7.24
N LEU A 86 -6.09 -0.71 8.50
CA LEU A 86 -5.70 -2.00 9.04
C LEU A 86 -6.87 -2.57 9.86
N ASN A 87 -7.41 -3.69 9.40
CA ASN A 87 -8.44 -4.45 10.11
C ASN A 87 -7.83 -5.71 10.73
N ALA A 88 -7.62 -5.69 12.04
CA ALA A 88 -7.21 -6.83 12.83
C ALA A 88 -8.38 -7.45 13.63
N ALA A 89 -9.63 -7.09 13.35
CA ALA A 89 -10.82 -7.71 13.93
C ALA A 89 -11.16 -9.05 13.24
N ASP A 90 -11.90 -9.92 13.94
CA ASP A 90 -12.39 -11.20 13.39
C ASP A 90 -13.71 -11.05 12.59
N GLU A 91 -13.83 -9.94 11.87
CA GLU A 91 -14.90 -9.69 10.90
C GLU A 91 -14.47 -8.66 9.85
N ASP A 92 -15.21 -8.61 8.73
CA ASP A 92 -15.03 -7.57 7.74
C ASP A 92 -15.60 -6.25 8.28
N LEU A 93 -14.84 -5.15 8.14
CA LEU A 93 -15.25 -3.84 8.61
C LEU A 93 -15.39 -2.86 7.44
N ASN A 94 -16.39 -1.99 7.51
CA ASN A 94 -16.43 -0.79 6.67
C ASN A 94 -15.67 0.30 7.40
N MET A 95 -14.47 0.61 6.92
CA MET A 95 -13.60 1.60 7.52
C MET A 95 -13.68 2.91 6.75
N GLU A 96 -13.58 4.03 7.46
CA GLU A 96 -13.55 5.36 6.87
C GLU A 96 -12.60 6.29 7.61
N ALA A 97 -12.13 7.33 6.94
CA ALA A 97 -11.36 8.43 7.52
C ALA A 97 -11.67 9.72 6.77
N SER A 98 -11.88 10.82 7.49
CA SER A 98 -12.06 12.13 6.86
C SER A 98 -10.72 12.73 6.45
N LEU A 99 -10.72 13.66 5.50
CA LEU A 99 -9.51 14.41 5.15
C LEU A 99 -8.91 15.13 6.38
N THR A 100 -9.75 15.61 7.31
CA THR A 100 -9.33 16.20 8.59
C THR A 100 -8.51 15.24 9.45
N GLU A 101 -8.94 13.98 9.53
CA GLU A 101 -8.25 12.94 10.28
C GLU A 101 -6.93 12.56 9.58
N ILE A 102 -6.98 12.41 8.25
CA ILE A 102 -5.83 12.04 7.40
C ILE A 102 -4.71 13.07 7.49
N PHE A 103 -5.04 14.37 7.41
CA PHE A 103 -4.09 15.47 7.43
C PHE A 103 -3.93 16.12 8.82
N TYR A 104 -4.29 15.40 9.90
CA TYR A 104 -4.26 15.93 11.27
C TYR A 104 -2.91 16.57 11.65
N HIS A 105 -1.80 15.97 11.20
CA HIS A 105 -0.44 16.45 11.51
C HIS A 105 -0.02 17.70 10.72
N ASP A 106 -0.73 18.05 9.66
CA ASP A 106 -0.43 19.21 8.81
C ASP A 106 -1.22 20.46 9.22
N GLY A 107 -2.26 20.27 10.02
CA GLY A 107 -3.06 21.34 10.58
C GLY A 107 -4.26 20.76 11.33
N PRO A 108 -4.26 20.76 12.67
CA PRO A 108 -5.35 20.17 13.44
C PRO A 108 -6.67 20.93 13.19
N ASN A 109 -7.80 20.28 13.40
CA ASN A 109 -9.14 20.89 13.34
C ASN A 109 -9.41 21.65 12.02
N ASP A 110 -9.22 21.01 10.86
CA ASP A 110 -9.50 21.56 9.51
C ASP A 110 -8.60 22.73 9.07
N HIS A 111 -7.49 22.97 9.76
CA HIS A 111 -6.55 24.04 9.38
C HIS A 111 -5.58 23.61 8.28
N ALA A 112 -5.38 22.31 8.08
CA ALA A 112 -4.59 21.77 6.97
C ALA A 112 -5.19 22.23 5.62
N PRO A 113 -4.42 22.92 4.75
CA PRO A 113 -4.92 23.36 3.44
C PRO A 113 -5.44 22.21 2.58
N GLN A 114 -4.82 21.02 2.70
CA GLN A 114 -5.18 19.79 2.01
C GLN A 114 -6.64 19.37 2.20
N VAL A 115 -7.27 19.74 3.34
CA VAL A 115 -8.67 19.43 3.63
C VAL A 115 -9.63 20.20 2.70
N ARG A 116 -9.17 21.32 2.11
CA ARG A 116 -9.93 22.15 1.18
C ARG A 116 -9.73 21.76 -0.29
N GLU A 117 -8.93 20.74 -0.55
CA GLU A 117 -8.56 20.29 -1.89
C GLU A 117 -9.29 19.00 -2.28
N SER A 118 -9.26 18.66 -3.57
CA SER A 118 -9.75 17.38 -4.06
C SER A 118 -8.58 16.43 -4.27
N TRP A 119 -8.73 15.18 -3.84
CA TRP A 119 -7.68 14.17 -3.87
C TRP A 119 -8.13 12.97 -4.70
N ASP A 120 -7.30 12.56 -5.65
CA ASP A 120 -7.54 11.32 -6.38
C ASP A 120 -7.16 10.13 -5.51
N ILE A 121 -7.98 9.09 -5.50
CA ILE A 121 -7.71 7.89 -4.69
C ILE A 121 -7.10 6.84 -5.60
N TYR A 122 -5.90 6.38 -5.24
CA TYR A 122 -5.25 5.24 -5.86
C TYR A 122 -5.20 4.05 -4.90
N ASP A 123 -5.67 2.89 -5.34
CA ASP A 123 -5.50 1.62 -4.64
C ASP A 123 -4.16 0.99 -5.05
N LEU A 124 -3.26 0.88 -4.07
CA LEU A 124 -1.89 0.37 -4.26
C LEU A 124 -1.83 -1.15 -4.46
N TRP A 125 -2.93 -1.88 -4.27
CA TRP A 125 -3.02 -3.31 -4.47
C TRP A 125 -3.79 -3.74 -5.73
N SER A 126 -4.50 -2.80 -6.37
CA SER A 126 -5.39 -3.12 -7.49
C SER A 126 -4.67 -3.53 -8.80
N ASP A 127 -3.46 -3.02 -9.06
CA ASP A 127 -2.67 -3.33 -10.28
C ASP A 127 -1.45 -4.22 -10.00
N ARG A 128 -1.61 -5.19 -9.09
CA ARG A 128 -0.56 -6.19 -8.81
C ARG A 128 -0.35 -7.14 -9.99
N MET A 129 0.83 -7.76 -10.05
CA MET A 129 1.15 -8.78 -11.04
C MET A 129 0.12 -9.92 -10.96
N GLU A 130 -0.33 -10.41 -12.11
CA GLU A 130 -1.22 -11.56 -12.16
C GLU A 130 -0.49 -12.84 -11.70
N ASP A 131 -1.19 -13.69 -10.94
CA ASP A 131 -0.62 -14.93 -10.42
C ASP A 131 -0.10 -15.85 -11.55
N GLY A 132 -0.75 -15.82 -12.72
CA GLY A 132 -0.28 -16.59 -13.90
C GLY A 132 1.05 -16.10 -14.48
N VAL A 133 1.32 -14.79 -14.42
CA VAL A 133 2.63 -14.23 -14.82
C VAL A 133 3.67 -14.59 -13.76
N ALA A 134 3.33 -14.45 -12.48
CA ALA A 134 4.19 -14.85 -11.37
C ALA A 134 4.57 -16.33 -11.44
N GLN A 135 3.62 -17.21 -11.76
CA GLN A 135 3.90 -18.64 -11.91
C GLN A 135 4.88 -18.91 -13.06
N LYS A 136 4.73 -18.25 -14.21
CA LYS A 136 5.70 -18.37 -15.32
C LYS A 136 7.11 -17.92 -14.93
N ILE A 137 7.24 -16.93 -14.05
CA ILE A 137 8.54 -16.50 -13.51
C ILE A 137 9.12 -17.59 -12.61
N ILE A 138 8.32 -18.17 -11.71
CA ILE A 138 8.75 -19.23 -10.79
C ILE A 138 9.14 -20.51 -11.55
N ASP A 139 8.38 -20.89 -12.57
CA ASP A 139 8.64 -22.07 -13.39
C ASP A 139 9.87 -21.92 -14.31
N SER A 140 10.40 -20.70 -14.45
CA SER A 140 11.55 -20.43 -15.29
C SER A 140 12.85 -20.91 -14.64
N THR A 141 13.35 -22.05 -15.11
CA THR A 141 14.62 -22.63 -14.64
C THR A 141 15.89 -21.87 -15.08
N ILE A 142 15.75 -20.87 -15.95
CA ILE A 142 16.87 -20.07 -16.49
C ILE A 142 16.60 -18.59 -16.23
N PRO A 143 17.54 -17.84 -15.61
CA PRO A 143 17.35 -16.41 -15.28
C PRO A 143 16.97 -15.53 -16.49
N SER A 144 17.53 -15.78 -17.67
CA SER A 144 17.21 -15.02 -18.88
C SER A 144 15.76 -15.18 -19.33
N LYS A 145 15.16 -16.36 -19.12
CA LYS A 145 13.74 -16.60 -19.41
C LYS A 145 12.85 -15.88 -18.40
N ALA A 146 13.19 -15.95 -17.11
CA ALA A 146 12.47 -15.22 -16.07
C ALA A 146 12.47 -13.70 -16.34
N ASN A 147 13.64 -13.14 -16.68
CA ASN A 147 13.78 -11.72 -17.03
C ASN A 147 12.97 -11.34 -18.27
N LYS A 148 12.91 -12.22 -19.27
CA LYS A 148 12.05 -12.02 -20.44
C LYS A 148 10.57 -11.97 -20.05
N VAL A 149 10.09 -12.87 -19.19
CA VAL A 149 8.69 -12.83 -18.71
C VAL A 149 8.38 -11.51 -17.98
N ILE A 150 9.28 -11.05 -17.12
CA ILE A 150 9.14 -9.79 -16.39
C ILE A 150 9.08 -8.59 -17.35
N THR A 151 9.95 -8.59 -18.36
CA THR A 151 10.05 -7.51 -19.36
C THR A 151 8.83 -7.50 -20.29
N ASP A 152 8.41 -8.67 -20.78
CA ASP A 152 7.22 -8.83 -21.61
C ASP A 152 5.94 -8.41 -20.86
N ALA A 153 5.91 -8.60 -19.54
CA ALA A 153 4.84 -8.12 -18.65
C ALA A 153 4.93 -6.61 -18.33
N GLY A 154 5.98 -5.91 -18.79
CA GLY A 154 6.17 -4.49 -18.52
C GLY A 154 6.37 -4.16 -17.03
N TRP A 155 6.85 -5.11 -16.23
CA TRP A 155 7.00 -4.90 -14.78
C TRP A 155 8.08 -3.88 -14.45
N TYR A 156 7.96 -3.22 -13.30
CA TYR A 156 8.90 -2.17 -12.90
C TYR A 156 10.29 -2.75 -12.59
N ASN A 157 11.34 -2.08 -13.10
CA ASN A 157 12.73 -2.46 -12.87
C ASN A 157 13.46 -1.29 -12.22
N SER A 158 13.64 -1.38 -10.90
CA SER A 158 14.27 -0.32 -10.09
C SER A 158 15.77 -0.13 -10.36
N THR A 159 16.44 -1.09 -11.00
CA THR A 159 17.85 -0.95 -11.41
C THR A 159 17.97 -0.10 -12.68
N ALA A 160 17.00 -0.21 -13.59
CA ALA A 160 16.98 0.59 -14.81
C ALA A 160 16.46 2.02 -14.54
N VAL A 161 15.38 2.12 -13.76
CA VAL A 161 14.80 3.40 -13.34
C VAL A 161 14.62 3.34 -11.82
N PRO A 162 15.46 4.04 -11.03
CA PRO A 162 15.30 4.08 -9.58
C PRO A 162 13.95 4.70 -9.15
N TYR A 163 13.41 4.31 -7.99
CA TYR A 163 12.09 4.76 -7.51
C TYR A 163 11.97 6.29 -7.43
N ASN A 164 13.01 6.99 -6.97
CA ASN A 164 13.00 8.45 -6.91
C ASN A 164 12.83 9.12 -8.29
N GLN A 165 13.32 8.48 -9.36
CA GLN A 165 13.20 8.95 -10.73
C GLN A 165 11.85 8.54 -11.31
N GLY A 166 11.45 7.28 -11.13
CA GLY A 166 10.14 6.81 -11.60
C GLY A 166 8.96 7.59 -10.98
N LEU A 167 9.08 7.99 -9.71
CA LEU A 167 8.08 8.85 -9.07
C LEU A 167 8.03 10.25 -9.69
N LYS A 168 9.18 10.85 -10.01
CA LYS A 168 9.25 12.15 -10.72
C LYS A 168 8.69 12.07 -12.13
N ASP A 169 8.90 10.95 -12.80
CA ASP A 169 8.40 10.69 -14.16
C ASP A 169 6.92 10.27 -14.17
N LEU A 170 6.26 10.23 -13.00
CA LEU A 170 4.86 9.82 -12.82
C LEU A 170 4.59 8.43 -13.43
N ASP A 171 5.52 7.49 -13.28
CA ASP A 171 5.37 6.13 -13.79
C ASP A 171 4.15 5.45 -13.15
N PRO A 172 3.08 5.12 -13.90
CA PRO A 172 1.82 4.64 -13.35
C PRO A 172 1.97 3.36 -12.51
N ARG A 173 3.00 2.56 -12.78
CA ARG A 173 3.28 1.32 -12.02
C ARG A 173 3.59 1.60 -10.55
N LEU A 174 3.99 2.82 -10.20
CA LEU A 174 4.35 3.22 -8.84
C LEU A 174 3.21 3.86 -8.04
N TYR A 175 2.08 4.12 -8.68
CA TYR A 175 0.93 4.81 -8.06
C TYR A 175 -0.24 3.86 -7.81
N GLY A 176 -0.26 2.67 -8.42
CA GLY A 176 -1.41 1.77 -8.34
C GLY A 176 -2.55 2.24 -9.24
N LYS A 177 -3.77 1.80 -8.93
CA LYS A 177 -4.93 2.06 -9.79
C LYS A 177 -5.78 3.18 -9.22
N ARG A 178 -6.08 4.20 -10.03
CA ARG A 178 -7.08 5.23 -9.66
C ARG A 178 -8.47 4.61 -9.53
N ILE A 179 -9.10 4.73 -8.37
CA ILE A 179 -10.42 4.18 -8.06
C ILE A 179 -11.49 5.24 -7.80
N GLY A 180 -11.11 6.51 -7.65
CA GLY A 180 -12.07 7.59 -7.40
C GLY A 180 -11.40 8.92 -7.05
N THR A 181 -12.19 9.83 -6.48
CA THR A 181 -11.75 11.15 -5.99
C THR A 181 -12.53 11.47 -4.71
N ILE A 182 -11.88 12.14 -3.77
CA ILE A 182 -12.47 12.71 -2.55
C ILE A 182 -12.49 14.22 -2.73
N GLY A 183 -13.66 14.85 -2.62
CA GLY A 183 -13.77 16.30 -2.60
C GLY A 183 -13.35 16.92 -1.26
N PRO A 184 -13.32 18.26 -1.16
CA PRO A 184 -12.99 18.98 0.06
C PRO A 184 -13.84 18.53 1.26
N GLY A 185 -13.21 18.30 2.41
CA GLY A 185 -13.87 17.79 3.63
C GLY A 185 -14.47 16.38 3.50
N GLY A 186 -14.15 15.66 2.41
CA GLY A 186 -14.72 14.35 2.13
C GLY A 186 -14.17 13.22 3.03
N LEU A 187 -14.70 12.01 2.79
CA LEU A 187 -14.30 10.80 3.51
C LEU A 187 -13.77 9.76 2.54
N LEU A 188 -12.61 9.19 2.86
CA LEU A 188 -12.14 7.95 2.27
C LEU A 188 -12.89 6.79 2.93
N LYS A 189 -13.49 5.90 2.15
CA LYS A 189 -14.23 4.73 2.66
C LYS A 189 -13.80 3.47 1.94
N SER A 190 -13.68 2.37 2.67
CA SER A 190 -13.43 1.06 2.07
C SER A 190 -13.91 -0.08 2.96
N LYS A 191 -14.35 -1.17 2.35
CA LYS A 191 -14.60 -2.43 3.05
C LYS A 191 -13.29 -3.20 3.18
N VAL A 192 -12.82 -3.38 4.40
CA VAL A 192 -11.57 -4.07 4.72
C VAL A 192 -11.88 -5.43 5.30
N LYS A 193 -11.39 -6.48 4.63
CA LYS A 193 -11.60 -7.87 5.08
C LYS A 193 -10.96 -8.13 6.44
N ARG A 194 -11.50 -9.11 7.18
CA ARG A 194 -10.90 -9.56 8.45
C ARG A 194 -9.40 -9.87 8.30
N HIS A 195 -8.60 -9.48 9.28
CA HIS A 195 -7.14 -9.68 9.32
C HIS A 195 -6.43 -9.25 8.02
N SER A 196 -6.83 -8.11 7.47
CA SER A 196 -6.32 -7.54 6.22
C SER A 196 -6.05 -6.05 6.36
N ALA A 197 -5.45 -5.46 5.33
CA ALA A 197 -5.35 -4.02 5.19
C ALA A 197 -5.66 -3.62 3.76
N GLU A 198 -6.23 -2.43 3.61
CA GLU A 198 -6.28 -1.70 2.34
C GLU A 198 -5.37 -0.48 2.44
N MET A 199 -4.68 -0.19 1.35
CA MET A 199 -3.60 0.79 1.32
C MET A 199 -3.78 1.70 0.10
N PHE A 200 -3.87 2.99 0.37
CA PHE A 200 -4.21 4.00 -0.62
C PHE A 200 -3.11 5.04 -0.72
N ARG A 201 -2.99 5.63 -1.91
CA ARG A 201 -2.25 6.86 -2.16
C ARG A 201 -3.25 7.92 -2.60
N LEU A 202 -3.20 9.06 -1.93
CA LEU A 202 -3.92 10.28 -2.27
C LEU A 202 -2.95 11.21 -3.00
#